data_AF-A0A6M8MYJ0-F1
#
_entry.id   AF-A0A6M8MYJ0-F1
#
_cell.length_a   1.000
_cell.length_b   1.000
_cell.length_c   1.000
_cell.angle_alpha   90.00
_cell.angle_beta   90.00
_cell.angle_gamma   90.00
#
_symmetry.space_group_name_H-M   'P 1'
#
loop_
_entity.id
_entity.type
_entity.pdbx_description
1 polymer ?
#
loop_
_entity_poly.entity_id
_entity_poly.type
_entity_poly.pdbx_seq_one_letter_code
_entity_poly.pdbx_strand_id
1 'polypeptide(L)'
;MLKQKTSITQKAKLSQTLRSWLPILQANIEDLKENLDEFAKENPFIEIKENSSITNNQNKYYQEYFSKNTTTQMIDAKSLEVKNVYELLSEQIIPPFFPTKKSQTIAEKIIECLNHEGYFEYDEEILGDFDPLEVEKIRQRFKYLDPIGVGAKDNQEAFIFALEHFDLDDELYEFCKMLILNLENAKDFIKDPLYKKAIAIIKKISIPPFLEYFEESMEIIPDIFIYQENGEIKIKINDDYYPEIAFEADGLDHEFLSSYLKDAKNLIDALAMRKATLYKLGLMIIEYQYDFFMGGDIKPMQLKDLAQDLERNASTISRAIANKYLSCDRGLIPLKSFFTTAVDNGETSNATIKDFLGNLIKKENPKKPLSDLKILELTQKEFPSIQLGRRTITKYRMQLGIGSSSERKKLYELM
;
A
#
# COMPACT_ATOMS: atom_id res chain seq x y z
N MET A 1 -44.24 17.48 23.71
CA MET A 1 -43.69 16.21 23.17
C MET A 1 -43.44 16.20 21.65
N LEU A 2 -43.92 17.18 20.85
CA LEU A 2 -43.65 17.19 19.39
C LEU A 2 -42.24 17.65 18.98
N LYS A 3 -41.60 18.58 19.70
CA LYS A 3 -40.24 19.08 19.36
C LYS A 3 -39.13 18.02 19.51
N GLN A 4 -39.32 17.03 20.37
CA GLN A 4 -38.30 15.99 20.63
C GLN A 4 -38.32 14.88 19.56
N LYS A 5 -39.49 14.62 18.95
CA LYS A 5 -39.64 13.62 17.86
C LYS A 5 -39.03 14.09 16.54
N THR A 6 -39.14 15.38 16.20
CA THR A 6 -38.53 15.96 14.99
C THR A 6 -37.00 15.99 15.06
N SER A 7 -36.41 16.26 16.22
CA SER A 7 -34.94 16.24 16.39
C SER A 7 -34.35 14.82 16.30
N ILE A 8 -35.07 13.79 16.75
CA ILE A 8 -34.60 12.39 16.71
C ILE A 8 -34.66 11.84 15.27
N THR A 9 -35.69 12.17 14.50
CA THR A 9 -35.83 11.76 13.10
C THR A 9 -34.83 12.48 12.17
N GLN A 10 -34.53 13.76 12.42
CA GLN A 10 -33.44 14.46 11.71
C GLN A 10 -32.06 13.85 12.02
N LYS A 11 -31.75 13.54 13.29
CA LYS A 11 -30.48 12.87 13.65
C LYS A 11 -30.36 11.47 13.05
N ALA A 12 -31.46 10.70 12.99
CA ALA A 12 -31.49 9.38 12.38
C ALA A 12 -31.26 9.42 10.85
N LYS A 13 -31.91 10.35 10.14
CA LYS A 13 -31.66 10.59 8.70
C LYS A 13 -30.22 11.06 8.43
N LEU A 14 -29.73 12.03 9.20
CA LEU A 14 -28.34 12.50 9.10
C LEU A 14 -27.33 11.37 9.31
N SER A 15 -27.63 10.40 10.18
CA SER A 15 -26.78 9.22 10.43
C SER A 15 -26.79 8.19 9.28
N GLN A 16 -27.88 8.12 8.52
CA GLN A 16 -28.00 7.25 7.34
C GLN A 16 -27.28 7.88 6.15
N THR A 17 -27.43 9.20 5.96
CA THR A 17 -26.65 9.98 4.99
C THR A 17 -25.16 9.93 5.33
N LEU A 18 -24.71 10.18 6.55
CA LEU A 18 -23.27 10.09 6.87
C LEU A 18 -22.64 8.70 6.66
N ARG A 19 -23.43 7.61 6.68
CA ARG A 19 -22.93 6.26 6.38
C ARG A 19 -22.74 6.01 4.90
N SER A 20 -23.64 6.48 4.04
CA SER A 20 -23.45 6.32 2.59
C SER A 20 -22.22 7.09 2.09
N TRP A 21 -21.73 8.06 2.85
CA TRP A 21 -20.73 9.05 2.40
C TRP A 21 -19.36 8.82 3.03
N LEU A 22 -19.30 7.82 3.90
CA LEU A 22 -18.07 7.35 4.53
C LEU A 22 -16.99 6.92 3.52
N PRO A 23 -17.33 6.27 2.37
CA PRO A 23 -16.35 5.97 1.33
C PRO A 23 -15.66 7.23 0.79
N ILE A 24 -16.43 8.28 0.46
CA ILE A 24 -15.89 9.57 -0.03
C ILE A 24 -14.95 10.22 0.98
N LEU A 25 -15.24 10.11 2.29
CA LEU A 25 -14.38 10.65 3.34
C LEU A 25 -13.08 9.85 3.55
N GLN A 26 -13.11 8.54 3.29
CA GLN A 26 -11.99 7.62 3.52
C GLN A 26 -11.10 7.40 2.30
N ALA A 27 -11.66 7.56 1.09
CA ALA A 27 -10.97 7.35 -0.18
C ALA A 27 -9.66 8.15 -0.27
N ASN A 28 -8.71 7.63 -1.04
CA ASN A 28 -7.56 8.42 -1.47
C ASN A 28 -8.03 9.54 -2.38
N ILE A 29 -7.16 10.51 -2.62
CA ILE A 29 -7.50 11.62 -3.51
C ILE A 29 -7.64 11.16 -4.97
N GLU A 30 -6.89 10.12 -5.35
CA GLU A 30 -6.93 9.46 -6.67
C GLU A 30 -8.24 8.69 -6.89
N ASP A 31 -8.64 7.87 -5.93
CA ASP A 31 -9.86 7.06 -6.00
C ASP A 31 -11.14 7.90 -5.88
N LEU A 32 -11.02 9.21 -5.61
CA LEU A 32 -12.15 10.04 -5.25
C LEU A 32 -13.15 10.17 -6.41
N LYS A 33 -12.65 10.19 -7.66
CA LYS A 33 -13.50 10.18 -8.86
C LYS A 33 -14.28 8.87 -8.99
N GLU A 34 -13.61 7.72 -8.92
CA GLU A 34 -14.25 6.41 -9.05
C GLU A 34 -15.35 6.21 -7.99
N ASN A 35 -15.06 6.62 -6.74
CA ASN A 35 -16.04 6.57 -5.67
C ASN A 35 -17.23 7.49 -5.94
N LEU A 36 -17.00 8.71 -6.45
CA LEU A 36 -18.09 9.61 -6.80
C LEU A 36 -18.90 9.10 -8.01
N ASP A 37 -18.24 8.48 -9.00
CA ASP A 37 -18.88 7.91 -10.18
C ASP A 37 -19.87 6.81 -9.79
N GLU A 38 -19.57 6.03 -8.75
CA GLU A 38 -20.52 5.07 -8.18
C GLU A 38 -21.79 5.74 -7.66
N PHE A 39 -21.67 6.90 -7.00
CA PHE A 39 -22.83 7.68 -6.55
C PHE A 39 -23.53 8.41 -7.70
N ALA A 40 -22.80 8.83 -8.74
CA ALA A 40 -23.39 9.48 -9.92
C ALA A 40 -24.20 8.50 -10.77
N LYS A 41 -23.91 7.19 -10.76
CA LYS A 41 -24.77 6.17 -11.42
C LYS A 41 -26.22 6.20 -10.93
N GLU A 42 -26.47 6.63 -9.70
CA GLU A 42 -27.82 6.76 -9.15
C GLU A 42 -28.52 8.07 -9.57
N ASN A 43 -27.79 9.03 -10.17
CA ASN A 43 -28.32 10.33 -10.57
C ASN A 43 -27.94 10.67 -12.03
N PRO A 44 -28.88 10.53 -12.99
CA PRO A 44 -28.59 10.72 -14.41
C PRO A 44 -28.24 12.15 -14.82
N PHE A 45 -28.37 13.13 -13.91
CA PHE A 45 -28.08 14.55 -14.15
C PHE A 45 -26.73 15.00 -13.58
N ILE A 46 -25.97 14.08 -12.96
CA ILE A 46 -24.65 14.39 -12.41
C ILE A 46 -23.58 13.88 -13.37
N GLU A 47 -22.65 14.78 -13.70
CA GLU A 47 -21.43 14.43 -14.40
C GLU A 47 -20.23 14.83 -13.53
N ILE A 48 -19.32 13.89 -13.32
CA ILE A 48 -18.10 14.14 -12.54
C ILE A 48 -16.96 14.34 -13.52
N LYS A 49 -16.41 15.55 -13.52
CA LYS A 49 -15.29 15.93 -14.37
C LYS A 49 -14.01 15.90 -13.54
N GLU A 50 -12.96 15.33 -14.11
CA GLU A 50 -11.63 15.56 -13.56
C GLU A 50 -11.31 17.04 -13.66
N ASN A 51 -10.69 17.56 -12.60
CA ASN A 51 -10.24 18.94 -12.62
C ASN A 51 -9.21 19.10 -13.75
N SER A 52 -9.50 20.02 -14.66
CA SER A 52 -8.72 20.32 -15.88
C SER A 52 -7.26 20.73 -15.63
N SER A 53 -6.88 20.89 -14.36
CA SER A 53 -5.49 21.09 -13.90
C SER A 53 -4.60 19.85 -14.09
N ILE A 54 -5.18 18.65 -14.16
CA ILE A 54 -4.47 17.37 -14.37
C ILE A 54 -4.20 17.12 -15.87
N THR A 55 -5.12 17.54 -16.75
CA THR A 55 -5.06 17.23 -18.20
C THR A 55 -4.13 18.15 -18.98
N ASN A 56 -3.91 19.37 -18.49
CA ASN A 56 -2.80 20.20 -18.92
C ASN A 56 -1.64 19.93 -17.97
N ASN A 57 -0.46 19.62 -18.50
CA ASN A 57 0.83 19.38 -17.83
C ASN A 57 1.30 20.56 -16.93
N GLN A 58 0.44 21.00 -16.00
CA GLN A 58 0.53 22.20 -15.17
C GLN A 58 0.12 21.85 -13.74
N ASN A 59 0.67 20.75 -13.21
CA ASN A 59 0.84 20.55 -11.77
C ASN A 59 1.84 21.58 -11.19
N LYS A 60 1.67 22.88 -11.50
CA LYS A 60 2.63 23.94 -11.19
C LYS A 60 2.92 23.99 -9.70
N TYR A 61 1.90 23.93 -8.86
CA TYR A 61 2.12 24.01 -7.42
C TYR A 61 2.78 22.75 -6.86
N TYR A 62 2.26 21.56 -7.19
CA TYR A 62 2.82 20.29 -6.73
C TYR A 62 4.28 20.11 -7.19
N GLN A 63 4.54 20.34 -8.48
CA GLN A 63 5.87 20.27 -9.06
C GLN A 63 6.80 21.37 -8.54
N GLU A 64 6.35 22.63 -8.41
CA GLU A 64 7.16 23.71 -7.82
C GLU A 64 7.48 23.47 -6.35
N TYR A 65 6.54 22.90 -5.59
CA TYR A 65 6.74 22.57 -4.18
C TYR A 65 7.85 21.54 -4.01
N PHE A 66 7.81 20.45 -4.78
CA PHE A 66 8.89 19.46 -4.80
C PHE A 66 10.20 20.06 -5.32
N SER A 67 10.15 20.90 -6.36
CA SER A 67 11.34 21.54 -6.93
C SER A 67 12.06 22.48 -5.96
N LYS A 68 11.32 23.17 -5.07
CA LYS A 68 11.88 24.08 -4.06
C LYS A 68 12.42 23.35 -2.83
N ASN A 69 11.78 22.25 -2.43
CA ASN A 69 12.15 21.49 -1.23
C ASN A 69 13.22 20.42 -1.49
N THR A 70 13.58 20.14 -2.75
CA THR A 70 14.78 19.37 -3.09
C THR A 70 16.05 20.19 -2.88
N THR A 71 16.45 20.41 -1.63
CA THR A 71 17.84 20.76 -1.31
C THR A 71 18.54 19.60 -0.58
N THR A 72 19.57 19.10 -1.28
CA THR A 72 20.80 18.50 -0.74
C THR A 72 20.87 17.01 -0.39
N GLN A 73 19.77 16.26 -0.24
CA GLN A 73 19.87 14.79 -0.05
C GLN A 73 19.17 13.92 -1.11
N MET A 74 18.24 14.50 -1.89
CA MET A 74 17.56 13.77 -2.97
C MET A 74 18.16 14.03 -4.36
N ILE A 75 19.08 15.00 -4.52
CA ILE A 75 19.79 15.19 -5.80
C ILE A 75 20.79 14.04 -6.04
N ASP A 76 21.34 13.44 -4.97
CA ASP A 76 22.11 12.20 -5.07
C ASP A 76 21.21 10.99 -5.40
N ALA A 77 19.96 10.95 -4.92
CA ALA A 77 19.00 9.92 -5.30
C ALA A 77 18.53 10.07 -6.76
N LYS A 78 18.46 11.31 -7.27
CA LYS A 78 18.17 11.60 -8.68
C LYS A 78 19.37 11.39 -9.62
N SER A 79 20.53 11.06 -9.05
CA SER A 79 21.73 10.64 -9.80
C SER A 79 21.84 9.11 -9.91
N LEU A 80 20.90 8.38 -9.31
CA LEU A 80 20.55 7.02 -9.71
C LEU A 80 19.31 7.15 -10.61
N GLU A 81 19.53 7.42 -11.89
CA GLU A 81 18.56 6.99 -12.91
C GLU A 81 18.45 5.47 -12.74
N VAL A 82 17.47 5.00 -11.95
CA VAL A 82 17.09 3.59 -11.95
C VAL A 82 16.56 3.34 -13.34
N LYS A 83 17.43 2.80 -14.21
CA LYS A 83 17.10 2.51 -15.61
C LYS A 83 15.80 1.72 -15.65
N ASN A 84 14.87 2.17 -16.48
CA ASN A 84 13.66 1.41 -16.78
C ASN A 84 14.09 -0.01 -17.22
N VAL A 85 13.50 -1.06 -16.64
CA VAL A 85 13.89 -2.47 -16.94
C VAL A 85 13.89 -2.76 -18.42
N TYR A 86 12.90 -2.20 -19.13
CA TYR A 86 12.79 -2.34 -20.57
C TYR A 86 13.95 -1.66 -21.30
N GLU A 87 14.41 -0.51 -20.82
CA GLU A 87 15.59 0.20 -21.35
C GLU A 87 16.88 -0.57 -21.04
N LEU A 88 17.01 -1.10 -19.82
CA LEU A 88 18.12 -1.97 -19.41
C LEU A 88 18.21 -3.23 -20.29
N LEU A 89 17.08 -3.85 -20.63
CA LEU A 89 17.03 -5.00 -21.51
C LEU A 89 17.39 -4.63 -22.95
N SER A 90 16.88 -3.50 -23.45
CA SER A 90 17.22 -3.01 -24.80
C SER A 90 18.72 -2.70 -24.94
N GLU A 91 19.36 -2.11 -23.93
CA GLU A 91 20.80 -1.89 -23.91
C GLU A 91 21.62 -3.19 -23.98
N GLN A 92 21.07 -4.30 -23.47
CA GLN A 92 21.71 -5.62 -23.48
C GLN A 92 21.49 -6.41 -24.77
N ILE A 93 20.67 -5.92 -25.71
CA ILE A 93 20.55 -6.49 -27.06
C ILE A 93 21.79 -6.10 -27.88
N ILE A 94 22.91 -6.74 -27.56
CA ILE A 94 24.20 -6.48 -28.20
C ILE A 94 24.62 -7.63 -29.14
N PRO A 95 25.46 -7.35 -30.15
CA PRO A 95 25.96 -8.34 -31.12
C PRO A 95 26.50 -9.67 -30.58
N PRO A 96 27.19 -9.76 -29.42
CA PRO A 96 27.69 -11.05 -28.93
C PRO A 96 26.58 -12.06 -28.59
N PHE A 97 25.41 -11.60 -28.13
CA PHE A 97 24.25 -12.46 -27.86
C PHE A 97 23.26 -12.49 -29.04
N PHE A 98 23.16 -11.36 -29.77
CA PHE A 98 22.27 -11.19 -30.93
C PHE A 98 23.08 -10.73 -32.15
N PRO A 99 23.73 -11.65 -32.90
CA PRO A 99 24.74 -11.35 -33.91
C PRO A 99 24.18 -10.81 -35.22
N THR A 100 22.89 -11.00 -35.50
CA THR A 100 22.27 -10.50 -36.74
C THR A 100 21.33 -9.34 -36.44
N LYS A 101 21.26 -8.36 -37.36
CA LYS A 101 20.28 -7.26 -37.24
C LYS A 101 18.85 -7.78 -37.12
N LYS A 102 18.51 -8.84 -37.88
CA LYS A 102 17.23 -9.53 -37.77
C LYS A 102 16.99 -10.08 -36.35
N SER A 103 18.01 -10.66 -35.70
CA SER A 103 17.88 -11.16 -34.32
C SER A 103 17.69 -10.05 -33.28
N GLN A 104 18.28 -8.88 -33.52
CA GLN A 104 18.12 -7.71 -32.63
C GLN A 104 16.71 -7.15 -32.75
N THR A 105 16.20 -6.96 -33.97
CA THR A 105 14.83 -6.50 -34.20
C THR A 105 13.78 -7.43 -33.59
N ILE A 106 13.97 -8.76 -33.72
CA ILE A 106 13.06 -9.74 -33.10
C ILE A 106 13.19 -9.69 -31.56
N ALA A 107 14.39 -9.51 -31.02
CA ALA A 107 14.57 -9.38 -29.57
C ALA A 107 13.90 -8.11 -29.02
N GLU A 108 14.03 -6.97 -29.71
CA GLU A 108 13.32 -5.73 -29.34
C GLU A 108 11.80 -5.94 -29.34
N LYS A 109 11.27 -6.63 -30.34
CA LYS A 109 9.85 -6.99 -30.41
C LYS A 109 9.42 -7.96 -29.31
N ILE A 110 10.28 -8.90 -28.92
CA ILE A 110 10.03 -9.79 -27.77
C ILE A 110 9.97 -9.01 -26.45
N ILE A 111 10.79 -7.96 -26.28
CA ILE A 111 10.75 -7.08 -25.10
C ILE A 111 9.39 -6.36 -25.00
N GLU A 112 8.85 -5.89 -26.12
CA GLU A 112 7.50 -5.26 -26.17
C GLU A 112 6.38 -6.24 -25.76
N CYS A 113 6.61 -7.54 -25.91
CA CYS A 113 5.69 -8.62 -25.56
C CYS A 113 5.88 -9.17 -24.13
N LEU A 114 6.73 -8.55 -23.31
CA LEU A 114 6.91 -8.96 -21.91
C LEU A 114 5.83 -8.35 -21.02
N ASN A 115 5.23 -9.19 -20.17
CA ASN A 115 4.26 -8.73 -19.19
C ASN A 115 4.93 -8.02 -17.99
N HIS A 116 4.12 -7.46 -17.11
CA HIS A 116 4.57 -6.76 -15.89
C HIS A 116 5.50 -7.60 -14.98
N GLU A 117 5.41 -8.93 -15.02
CA GLU A 117 6.25 -9.83 -14.23
C GLU A 117 7.56 -10.23 -14.94
N GLY A 118 7.71 -9.88 -16.23
CA GLY A 118 8.87 -10.21 -17.07
C GLY A 118 8.75 -11.51 -17.86
N TYR A 119 7.54 -12.11 -17.92
CA TYR A 119 7.25 -13.30 -18.74
C TYR A 119 6.87 -12.93 -20.17
N PHE A 120 7.19 -13.82 -21.11
CA PHE A 120 6.88 -13.65 -22.51
C PHE A 120 5.46 -14.12 -22.83
N GLU A 121 4.64 -13.21 -23.33
CA GLU A 121 3.31 -13.50 -23.85
C GLU A 121 3.31 -13.29 -25.36
N TYR A 122 2.92 -14.32 -26.13
CA TYR A 122 2.94 -14.21 -27.58
C TYR A 122 1.81 -13.31 -28.09
N ASP A 123 2.17 -12.24 -28.78
CA ASP A 123 1.24 -11.32 -29.43
C ASP A 123 1.32 -11.45 -30.96
N GLU A 124 0.20 -11.85 -31.58
CA GLU A 124 0.08 -12.00 -33.04
C GLU A 124 0.20 -10.67 -33.80
N GLU A 125 -0.17 -9.54 -33.18
CA GLU A 125 -0.09 -8.21 -33.82
C GLU A 125 1.36 -7.71 -33.90
N ILE A 126 2.20 -8.08 -32.94
CA ILE A 126 3.59 -7.61 -32.82
C ILE A 126 4.57 -8.56 -33.52
N LEU A 127 4.33 -9.88 -33.43
CA LEU A 127 5.25 -10.91 -33.92
C LEU A 127 4.75 -11.64 -35.17
N GLY A 128 3.55 -11.33 -35.67
CA GLY A 128 2.92 -12.03 -36.80
C GLY A 128 3.71 -12.01 -38.12
N ASP A 129 4.62 -11.04 -38.30
CA ASP A 129 5.49 -10.92 -39.47
C ASP A 129 6.71 -11.88 -39.43
N PHE A 130 6.95 -12.56 -38.30
CA PHE A 130 8.11 -13.44 -38.10
C PHE A 130 7.70 -14.91 -37.96
N ASP A 131 8.60 -15.82 -38.36
CA ASP A 131 8.38 -17.25 -38.18
C ASP A 131 8.45 -17.60 -36.68
N PRO A 132 7.42 -18.25 -36.09
CA PRO A 132 7.40 -18.59 -34.67
C PRO A 132 8.61 -19.42 -34.20
N LEU A 133 9.20 -20.23 -35.09
CA LEU A 133 10.41 -20.99 -34.78
C LEU A 133 11.67 -20.11 -34.69
N GLU A 134 11.72 -19.02 -35.45
CA GLU A 134 12.80 -18.03 -35.35
C GLU A 134 12.68 -17.21 -34.06
N VAL A 135 11.46 -16.78 -33.70
CA VAL A 135 11.16 -16.06 -32.45
C VAL A 135 11.59 -16.89 -31.24
N GLU A 136 11.21 -18.16 -31.20
CA GLU A 136 11.56 -19.05 -30.09
C GLU A 136 13.08 -19.22 -29.95
N LYS A 137 13.83 -19.38 -31.05
CA LYS A 137 15.30 -19.48 -31.02
C LYS A 137 15.97 -18.23 -30.46
N ILE A 138 15.37 -17.06 -30.67
CA ILE A 138 15.89 -15.78 -30.20
C ILE A 138 15.49 -15.57 -28.74
N ARG A 139 14.26 -15.91 -28.36
CA ARG A 139 13.79 -15.90 -26.97
C ARG A 139 14.66 -16.76 -26.06
N GLN A 140 15.09 -17.95 -26.50
CA GLN A 140 16.01 -18.80 -25.74
C GLN A 140 17.37 -18.14 -25.42
N ARG A 141 17.70 -17.01 -26.04
CA ARG A 141 18.91 -16.22 -25.71
C ARG A 141 18.68 -15.20 -24.62
N PHE A 142 17.42 -14.89 -24.30
CA PHE A 142 17.06 -14.00 -23.19
C PHE A 142 17.52 -14.56 -21.85
N LYS A 143 17.79 -15.87 -21.78
CA LYS A 143 18.44 -16.46 -20.62
C LYS A 143 19.70 -15.70 -20.21
N TYR A 144 20.51 -15.18 -21.14
CA TYR A 144 21.76 -14.46 -20.82
C TYR A 144 21.56 -12.99 -20.40
N LEU A 145 20.32 -12.50 -20.34
CA LEU A 145 20.00 -11.13 -19.99
C LEU A 145 19.76 -10.99 -18.49
N ASP A 146 19.97 -9.78 -17.99
CA ASP A 146 19.66 -9.35 -16.63
C ASP A 146 18.44 -8.40 -16.67
N PRO A 147 17.33 -8.66 -15.95
CA PRO A 147 17.11 -9.69 -14.93
C PRO A 147 17.09 -11.14 -15.41
N ILE A 148 17.68 -12.01 -14.59
CA ILE A 148 17.72 -13.46 -14.83
C ILE A 148 16.30 -14.04 -14.87
N GLY A 149 16.02 -14.86 -15.89
CA GLY A 149 14.72 -15.51 -16.07
C GLY A 149 13.71 -14.70 -16.90
N VAL A 150 14.11 -13.52 -17.38
CA VAL A 150 13.29 -12.71 -18.30
C VAL A 150 12.98 -13.45 -19.61
N GLY A 151 11.78 -13.25 -20.13
CA GLY A 151 11.33 -13.85 -21.39
C GLY A 151 11.00 -15.35 -21.29
N ALA A 152 10.94 -15.91 -20.07
CA ALA A 152 10.38 -17.23 -19.83
C ALA A 152 8.85 -17.25 -20.07
N LYS A 153 8.30 -18.40 -20.44
CA LYS A 153 6.85 -18.59 -20.63
C LYS A 153 6.12 -18.85 -19.32
N ASP A 154 6.82 -19.44 -18.35
CA ASP A 154 6.28 -19.78 -17.05
C ASP A 154 7.35 -19.69 -15.95
N ASN A 155 6.90 -19.85 -14.71
CA ASN A 155 7.78 -19.84 -13.54
C ASN A 155 8.83 -20.95 -13.62
N GLN A 156 8.47 -22.13 -14.15
CA GLN A 156 9.38 -23.28 -14.21
C GLN A 156 10.55 -23.00 -15.16
N GLU A 157 10.27 -22.45 -16.35
CA GLU A 157 11.26 -22.05 -17.33
C GLU A 157 12.13 -20.90 -16.81
N ALA A 158 11.55 -19.93 -16.09
CA ALA A 158 12.32 -18.86 -15.46
C ALA A 158 13.34 -19.42 -14.44
N PHE A 159 12.94 -20.38 -13.61
CA PHE A 159 13.85 -21.06 -12.69
C PHE A 159 14.95 -21.84 -13.44
N ILE A 160 14.62 -22.48 -14.56
CA ILE A 160 15.61 -23.19 -15.39
C ILE A 160 16.60 -22.22 -16.03
N PHE A 161 16.14 -21.10 -16.58
CA PHE A 161 17.01 -20.06 -17.13
C PHE A 161 17.94 -19.49 -16.05
N ALA A 162 17.43 -19.34 -14.83
CA ALA A 162 18.23 -18.90 -13.71
C ALA A 162 19.28 -19.91 -13.26
N LEU A 163 19.00 -21.21 -13.32
CA LEU A 163 19.96 -22.24 -12.96
C LEU A 163 21.23 -22.21 -13.82
N GLU A 164 21.11 -21.89 -15.11
CA GLU A 164 22.26 -21.84 -16.02
C GLU A 164 23.28 -20.74 -15.67
N HIS A 165 22.90 -19.78 -14.81
CA HIS A 165 23.80 -18.72 -14.33
C HIS A 165 24.64 -19.14 -13.12
N PHE A 166 24.28 -20.27 -12.48
CA PHE A 166 25.04 -20.81 -11.37
C PHE A 166 26.05 -21.84 -11.87
N ASP A 167 27.30 -21.70 -11.44
CA ASP A 167 28.34 -22.72 -11.65
C ASP A 167 28.06 -23.91 -10.71
N LEU A 168 27.39 -24.93 -11.24
CA LEU A 168 26.93 -26.11 -10.51
C LEU A 168 27.55 -27.38 -11.10
N ASP A 169 27.89 -28.34 -10.24
CA ASP A 169 28.26 -29.69 -10.67
C ASP A 169 27.11 -30.33 -11.46
N ASP A 170 27.42 -31.11 -12.51
CA ASP A 170 26.43 -31.75 -13.40
C ASP A 170 25.34 -32.53 -12.63
N GLU A 171 25.74 -33.27 -11.58
CA GLU A 171 24.82 -34.04 -10.74
C GLU A 171 23.84 -33.13 -9.96
N LEU A 172 24.31 -31.97 -9.51
CA LEU A 172 23.50 -31.02 -8.77
C LEU A 172 22.58 -30.22 -9.69
N TYR A 173 23.05 -29.89 -10.89
CA TYR A 173 22.25 -29.22 -11.92
C TYR A 173 21.04 -30.07 -12.33
N GLU A 174 21.26 -31.34 -12.68
CA GLU A 174 20.17 -32.26 -13.04
C GLU A 174 19.19 -32.47 -11.88
N PHE A 175 19.69 -32.56 -10.65
CA PHE A 175 18.84 -32.64 -9.48
C PHE A 175 18.00 -31.38 -9.26
N CYS A 176 18.58 -30.18 -9.43
CA CYS A 176 17.84 -28.92 -9.33
C CYS A 176 16.76 -28.81 -10.41
N LYS A 177 17.08 -29.19 -11.65
CA LYS A 177 16.13 -29.20 -12.78
C LYS A 177 14.96 -30.15 -12.53
N MET A 178 15.24 -31.36 -12.06
CA MET A 178 14.22 -32.33 -11.66
C MET A 178 13.33 -31.80 -10.52
N LEU A 179 13.92 -31.10 -9.54
CA LEU A 179 13.21 -30.51 -8.43
C LEU A 179 12.31 -29.33 -8.87
N ILE A 180 12.78 -28.49 -9.80
CA ILE A 180 12.01 -27.36 -10.35
C ILE A 180 10.78 -27.84 -11.12
N LEU A 181 10.94 -28.88 -11.94
CA LEU A 181 9.83 -29.50 -12.68
C LEU A 181 8.81 -30.19 -11.76
N ASN A 182 9.22 -30.56 -10.54
CA ASN A 182 8.37 -31.24 -9.55
C ASN A 182 8.22 -30.44 -8.24
N LEU A 183 8.22 -29.11 -8.29
CA LEU A 183 8.17 -28.26 -7.09
C LEU A 183 6.96 -28.58 -6.18
N GLU A 184 5.83 -28.97 -6.77
CA GLU A 184 4.62 -29.37 -6.04
C GLU A 184 4.84 -30.60 -5.14
N ASN A 185 5.72 -31.51 -5.56
CA ASN A 185 6.08 -32.74 -4.86
C ASN A 185 7.49 -32.67 -4.24
N ALA A 186 8.01 -31.47 -3.99
CA ALA A 186 9.34 -31.27 -3.41
C ALA A 186 9.57 -31.99 -2.06
N LYS A 187 8.52 -32.44 -1.38
CA LYS A 187 8.60 -33.22 -0.12
C LYS A 187 9.12 -34.64 -0.33
N ASP A 188 8.93 -35.21 -1.51
CA ASP A 188 9.32 -36.60 -1.79
C ASP A 188 10.84 -36.75 -1.96
N PHE A 189 11.51 -35.65 -2.31
CA PHE A 189 12.96 -35.58 -2.53
C PHE A 189 13.76 -35.22 -1.27
N ILE A 190 13.13 -35.03 -0.10
CA ILE A 190 13.78 -34.63 1.17
C ILE A 190 14.87 -35.62 1.61
N LYS A 191 14.73 -36.90 1.25
CA LYS A 191 15.67 -37.96 1.65
C LYS A 191 16.97 -37.95 0.85
N ASP A 192 17.03 -37.20 -0.24
CA ASP A 192 18.22 -37.14 -1.08
C ASP A 192 19.30 -36.26 -0.43
N PRO A 193 20.58 -36.70 -0.37
CA PRO A 193 21.68 -35.89 0.16
C PRO A 193 21.87 -34.55 -0.58
N LEU A 194 21.49 -34.45 -1.85
CA LEU A 194 21.63 -33.23 -2.66
C LEU A 194 20.50 -32.21 -2.43
N TYR A 195 19.38 -32.64 -1.84
CA TYR A 195 18.19 -31.80 -1.65
C TYR A 195 18.45 -30.50 -0.91
N LYS A 196 19.23 -30.55 0.18
CA LYS A 196 19.54 -29.37 0.99
C LYS A 196 20.35 -28.34 0.20
N LYS A 197 21.27 -28.81 -0.65
CA LYS A 197 22.09 -27.93 -1.50
C LYS A 197 21.24 -27.31 -2.61
N ALA A 198 20.40 -28.12 -3.27
CA ALA A 198 19.51 -27.68 -4.33
C ALA A 198 18.52 -26.61 -3.87
N ILE A 199 17.85 -26.81 -2.72
CA ILE A 199 16.93 -25.80 -2.16
C ILE A 199 17.66 -24.52 -1.78
N ALA A 200 18.89 -24.59 -1.28
CA ALA A 200 19.65 -23.40 -0.94
C ALA A 200 19.97 -22.55 -2.18
N ILE A 201 20.13 -23.17 -3.36
CA ILE A 201 20.31 -22.48 -4.64
C ILE A 201 18.99 -21.90 -5.12
N ILE A 202 17.92 -22.71 -5.16
CA ILE A 202 16.59 -22.27 -5.62
C ILE A 202 16.09 -21.07 -4.80
N LYS A 203 16.33 -21.05 -3.49
CA LYS A 203 15.97 -19.92 -2.62
C LYS A 203 16.71 -18.61 -2.91
N LYS A 204 17.84 -18.67 -3.60
CA LYS A 204 18.60 -17.47 -4.02
C LYS A 204 18.10 -16.89 -5.33
N ILE A 205 17.31 -17.65 -6.08
CA ILE A 205 16.74 -17.22 -7.35
C ILE A 205 15.58 -16.27 -7.05
N SER A 206 15.66 -15.05 -7.58
CA SER A 206 14.63 -14.01 -7.45
C SER A 206 13.68 -14.13 -8.64
N ILE A 207 12.49 -14.68 -8.42
CA ILE A 207 11.42 -14.82 -9.42
C ILE A 207 10.11 -14.31 -8.80
N PRO A 208 9.28 -13.53 -9.51
CA PRO A 208 9.39 -13.15 -10.93
C PRO A 208 10.58 -12.26 -11.30
N PRO A 209 11.10 -12.31 -12.55
CA PRO A 209 12.30 -11.56 -12.97
C PRO A 209 12.24 -10.06 -12.69
N PHE A 210 11.06 -9.44 -12.83
CA PHE A 210 10.89 -8.01 -12.60
C PHE A 210 10.61 -7.66 -11.13
N LEU A 211 10.58 -8.62 -10.20
CA LEU A 211 10.23 -8.39 -8.79
C LEU A 211 11.06 -7.30 -8.11
N GLU A 212 12.36 -7.23 -8.42
CA GLU A 212 13.28 -6.23 -7.84
C GLU A 212 13.18 -4.87 -8.52
N TYR A 213 12.53 -4.83 -9.68
CA TYR A 213 12.32 -3.64 -10.49
C TYR A 213 10.86 -3.19 -10.51
N PHE A 214 9.97 -3.90 -9.81
CA PHE A 214 8.66 -3.43 -9.41
C PHE A 214 8.86 -2.30 -8.39
N GLU A 215 9.26 -1.15 -8.90
CA GLU A 215 8.90 0.11 -8.29
C GLU A 215 7.58 0.56 -8.92
N GLU A 216 6.47 -0.04 -8.46
CA GLU A 216 5.34 0.84 -8.17
C GLU A 216 5.80 1.75 -7.02
N SER A 217 6.63 2.74 -7.34
CA SER A 217 6.43 4.01 -6.67
C SER A 217 5.05 4.47 -7.14
N MET A 218 3.99 3.97 -6.48
CA MET A 218 2.74 4.71 -6.45
C MET A 218 3.18 6.09 -6.02
N GLU A 219 3.15 7.04 -6.95
CA GLU A 219 3.48 8.41 -6.66
C GLU A 219 2.45 8.86 -5.62
N ILE A 220 2.84 8.86 -4.34
CA ILE A 220 1.86 9.11 -3.29
C ILE A 220 1.51 10.58 -3.36
N ILE A 221 0.28 10.87 -3.79
CA ILE A 221 -0.23 12.22 -3.89
C ILE A 221 -0.70 12.67 -2.49
N PRO A 222 -0.06 13.68 -1.87
CA PRO A 222 -0.45 14.18 -0.57
C PRO A 222 -1.78 14.94 -0.65
N ASP A 223 -2.59 14.82 0.40
CA ASP A 223 -3.82 15.61 0.58
C ASP A 223 -3.50 17.02 1.14
N ILE A 224 -2.41 17.17 1.89
CA ILE A 224 -2.05 18.38 2.64
C ILE A 224 -0.60 18.78 2.37
N PHE A 225 -0.36 20.05 2.07
CA PHE A 225 0.97 20.67 2.03
C PHE A 225 1.17 21.59 3.23
N ILE A 226 2.32 21.47 3.89
CA ILE A 226 2.73 22.33 5.00
C ILE A 226 4.13 22.88 4.71
N TYR A 227 4.22 24.19 4.54
CA TYR A 227 5.45 24.88 4.19
C TYR A 227 5.65 26.12 5.05
N GLN A 228 6.89 26.57 5.12
CA GLN A 228 7.25 27.82 5.77
C GLN A 228 7.32 28.95 4.74
N GLU A 229 6.59 30.04 4.99
CA GLU A 229 6.67 31.26 4.19
C GLU A 229 6.83 32.46 5.12
N ASN A 230 7.88 33.26 4.94
CA ASN A 230 8.20 34.43 5.79
C ASN A 230 8.32 34.12 7.29
N GLY A 231 8.72 32.90 7.65
CA GLY A 231 8.85 32.46 9.04
C GLY A 231 7.54 31.99 9.69
N GLU A 232 6.43 31.95 8.94
CA GLU A 232 5.16 31.39 9.38
C GLU A 232 4.91 30.04 8.71
N ILE A 233 4.42 29.06 9.48
CA ILE A 233 3.99 27.76 8.94
C ILE A 233 2.60 27.93 8.34
N LYS A 234 2.47 27.64 7.05
CA LYS A 234 1.21 27.69 6.31
C LYS A 234 0.77 26.29 5.89
N ILE A 235 -0.54 26.13 5.73
CA ILE A 235 -1.20 24.92 5.27
C ILE A 235 -1.97 25.18 3.97
N LYS A 236 -1.87 24.26 3.01
CA LYS A 236 -2.67 24.25 1.79
C LYS A 236 -3.20 22.83 1.54
N ILE A 237 -4.48 22.71 1.16
CA ILE A 237 -5.05 21.43 0.71
C ILE A 237 -4.74 21.23 -0.78
N ASN A 238 -4.48 19.98 -1.15
CA ASN A 238 -4.34 19.59 -2.54
C ASN A 238 -5.71 19.58 -3.23
N ASP A 239 -6.16 20.74 -3.68
CA ASP A 239 -7.45 20.91 -4.34
C ASP A 239 -7.41 20.50 -5.83
N ASP A 240 -6.21 20.37 -6.39
CA ASP A 240 -6.01 20.14 -7.83
C ASP A 240 -6.53 18.76 -8.25
N TYR A 241 -6.59 17.80 -7.33
CA TYR A 241 -7.10 16.45 -7.54
C TYR A 241 -8.55 16.25 -7.07
N TYR A 242 -9.22 17.31 -6.59
CA TYR A 242 -10.65 17.23 -6.29
C TYR A 242 -11.43 17.36 -7.60
N PRO A 243 -12.31 16.40 -7.95
CA PRO A 243 -13.11 16.47 -9.15
C PRO A 243 -14.22 17.51 -9.02
N GLU A 244 -14.64 18.03 -10.17
CA GLU A 244 -15.74 18.97 -10.28
C GLU A 244 -17.04 18.21 -10.54
N ILE A 245 -18.08 18.55 -9.78
CA ILE A 245 -19.41 17.97 -9.96
C ILE A 245 -20.25 18.96 -10.79
N ALA A 246 -20.53 18.59 -12.04
CA ALA A 246 -21.45 19.32 -12.90
C ALA A 246 -22.86 18.73 -12.80
N PHE A 247 -23.87 19.61 -12.86
CA PHE A 247 -25.27 19.21 -12.87
C PHE A 247 -25.93 19.75 -14.15
N GLU A 248 -26.31 18.86 -15.06
CA GLU A 248 -26.94 19.21 -16.32
C GLU A 248 -28.40 18.78 -16.29
N ALA A 249 -29.33 19.73 -16.37
CA ALA A 249 -30.76 19.46 -16.33
C ALA A 249 -31.51 20.37 -17.29
N ASP A 250 -31.31 20.15 -18.58
CA ASP A 250 -32.03 20.89 -19.60
C ASP A 250 -33.45 20.32 -19.81
N GLY A 251 -34.46 21.17 -19.62
CA GLY A 251 -35.81 20.95 -20.15
C GLY A 251 -36.78 20.04 -19.38
N LEU A 252 -36.55 19.76 -18.09
CA LEU A 252 -37.40 18.85 -17.29
C LEU A 252 -38.15 19.52 -16.13
N ASP A 253 -39.32 18.95 -15.78
CA ASP A 253 -40.24 19.47 -14.76
C ASP A 253 -39.64 19.56 -13.33
N HIS A 254 -39.96 20.66 -12.66
CA HIS A 254 -39.30 21.15 -11.44
C HIS A 254 -39.43 20.25 -10.20
N GLU A 255 -40.49 19.44 -10.11
CA GLU A 255 -40.83 18.68 -8.89
C GLU A 255 -40.01 17.38 -8.79
N PHE A 256 -39.82 16.67 -9.91
CA PHE A 256 -38.97 15.47 -9.99
C PHE A 256 -37.47 15.82 -9.94
N LEU A 257 -37.07 16.97 -10.47
CA LEU A 257 -35.69 17.41 -10.45
C LEU A 257 -35.20 17.79 -9.04
N SER A 258 -36.13 18.13 -8.14
CA SER A 258 -35.81 18.60 -6.79
C SER A 258 -35.08 17.56 -5.92
N SER A 259 -35.38 16.26 -6.08
CA SER A 259 -34.68 15.19 -5.37
C SER A 259 -33.27 14.99 -5.92
N TYR A 260 -33.10 14.95 -7.24
CA TYR A 260 -31.80 14.80 -7.88
C TYR A 260 -30.87 15.99 -7.64
N LEU A 261 -31.41 17.22 -7.65
CA LEU A 261 -30.68 18.43 -7.24
C LEU A 261 -30.21 18.36 -5.80
N LYS A 262 -31.06 17.83 -4.91
CA LYS A 262 -30.70 17.67 -3.50
C LYS A 262 -29.58 16.66 -3.32
N ASP A 263 -29.60 15.56 -4.06
CA ASP A 263 -28.55 14.54 -4.00
C ASP A 263 -27.23 15.07 -4.55
N ALA A 264 -27.26 15.81 -5.67
CA ALA A 264 -26.09 16.51 -6.20
C ALA A 264 -25.52 17.53 -5.21
N LYS A 265 -26.38 18.34 -4.59
CA LYS A 265 -25.96 19.32 -3.58
C LYS A 265 -25.32 18.65 -2.37
N ASN A 266 -25.90 17.54 -1.91
CA ASN A 266 -25.28 16.79 -0.84
C ASN A 266 -23.84 16.38 -1.27
N LEU A 267 -23.61 15.97 -2.54
CA LEU A 267 -22.32 15.43 -3.03
C LEU A 267 -21.23 16.49 -2.90
N ILE A 268 -21.58 17.69 -3.34
CA ILE A 268 -20.78 18.89 -3.18
C ILE A 268 -20.53 19.20 -1.70
N ASP A 269 -21.57 19.16 -0.87
CA ASP A 269 -21.46 19.46 0.57
C ASP A 269 -20.51 18.49 1.29
N ALA A 270 -20.44 17.22 0.89
CA ALA A 270 -19.51 16.28 1.51
C ALA A 270 -18.07 16.38 1.03
N LEU A 271 -17.84 16.73 -0.23
CA LEU A 271 -16.49 17.09 -0.69
C LEU A 271 -15.98 18.31 0.06
N ALA A 272 -16.83 19.33 0.21
CA ALA A 272 -16.53 20.50 1.02
C ALA A 272 -16.25 20.12 2.49
N MET A 273 -17.06 19.23 3.07
CA MET A 273 -16.85 18.73 4.43
C MET A 273 -15.53 17.95 4.57
N ARG A 274 -15.15 17.13 3.58
CA ARG A 274 -13.86 16.42 3.55
C ARG A 274 -12.71 17.42 3.60
N LYS A 275 -12.72 18.40 2.70
CA LYS A 275 -11.70 19.46 2.62
C LYS A 275 -11.59 20.25 3.91
N ALA A 276 -12.71 20.70 4.46
CA ALA A 276 -12.75 21.44 5.72
C ALA A 276 -12.20 20.61 6.90
N THR A 277 -12.51 19.31 6.94
CA THR A 277 -12.01 18.41 7.99
C THR A 277 -10.50 18.21 7.89
N LEU A 278 -9.97 17.99 6.68
CA LEU A 278 -8.53 17.85 6.45
C LEU A 278 -7.76 19.14 6.78
N TYR A 279 -8.30 20.28 6.38
CA TYR A 279 -7.71 21.58 6.69
C TYR A 279 -7.63 21.82 8.20
N LYS A 280 -8.73 21.59 8.91
CA LYS A 280 -8.75 21.72 10.38
C LYS A 280 -7.80 20.73 11.04
N LEU A 281 -7.74 19.48 10.58
CA LEU A 281 -6.80 18.49 11.09
C LEU A 281 -5.35 18.92 10.89
N GLY A 282 -5.00 19.44 9.71
CA GLY A 282 -3.65 19.91 9.44
C GLY A 282 -3.26 21.13 10.29
N LEU A 283 -4.18 22.07 10.54
CA LEU A 283 -3.95 23.18 11.49
C LEU A 283 -3.63 22.66 12.90
N MET A 284 -4.39 21.68 13.38
CA MET A 284 -4.14 21.08 14.68
C MET A 284 -2.80 20.34 14.71
N ILE A 285 -2.44 19.63 13.63
CA ILE A 285 -1.12 18.99 13.53
C ILE A 285 0.00 20.04 13.62
N ILE A 286 -0.12 21.17 12.93
CA ILE A 286 0.87 22.27 13.02
C ILE A 286 1.00 22.78 14.45
N GLU A 287 -0.11 23.02 15.13
CA GLU A 287 -0.12 23.55 16.49
C GLU A 287 0.53 22.59 17.49
N TYR A 288 0.17 21.31 17.46
CA TYR A 288 0.69 20.29 18.38
C TYR A 288 2.11 19.83 18.04
N GLN A 289 2.48 19.86 16.75
CA GLN A 289 3.77 19.39 16.23
C GLN A 289 4.67 20.54 15.78
N TYR A 290 4.49 21.74 16.34
CA TYR A 290 5.28 22.91 15.97
C TYR A 290 6.80 22.63 16.00
N ASP A 291 7.29 22.00 17.06
CA ASP A 291 8.72 21.64 17.20
C ASP A 291 9.18 20.70 16.09
N PHE A 292 8.35 19.76 15.65
CA PHE A 292 8.68 18.85 14.55
C PHE A 292 8.89 19.62 13.23
N PHE A 293 8.04 20.59 12.93
CA PHE A 293 8.21 21.45 11.75
C PHE A 293 9.41 22.41 11.88
N MET A 294 9.90 22.65 13.10
CA MET A 294 11.12 23.44 13.38
C MET A 294 12.39 22.59 13.55
N GLY A 295 12.34 21.29 13.27
CA GLY A 295 13.52 20.39 13.27
C GLY A 295 13.64 19.45 14.48
N GLY A 296 12.70 19.49 15.43
CA GLY A 296 12.62 18.57 16.57
C GLY A 296 11.96 17.22 16.25
N ASP A 297 11.75 16.38 17.26
CA ASP A 297 11.09 15.07 17.09
C ASP A 297 9.56 15.17 17.10
N ILE A 298 8.88 14.16 16.53
CA ILE A 298 7.41 14.04 16.59
C ILE A 298 6.99 13.85 18.05
N LYS A 299 6.11 14.72 18.53
CA LYS A 299 5.50 14.60 19.85
C LYS A 299 4.35 13.58 19.82
N PRO A 300 4.20 12.71 20.83
CA PRO A 300 3.04 11.82 20.90
C PRO A 300 1.73 12.63 20.99
N MET A 301 0.84 12.49 20.01
CA MET A 301 -0.51 13.07 20.04
C MET A 301 -1.56 11.96 20.15
N GLN A 302 -2.61 12.19 20.96
CA GLN A 302 -3.74 11.27 21.04
C GLN A 302 -4.85 11.68 20.08
N LEU A 303 -5.45 10.69 19.42
CA LEU A 303 -6.55 10.94 18.49
C LEU A 303 -7.83 11.40 19.20
N LYS A 304 -7.97 11.12 20.50
CA LYS A 304 -9.15 11.51 21.31
C LYS A 304 -9.25 13.01 21.49
N ASP A 305 -8.13 13.68 21.70
CA ASP A 305 -8.07 15.13 21.91
C ASP A 305 -8.55 15.85 20.64
N LEU A 306 -8.06 15.38 19.48
CA LEU A 306 -8.46 15.88 18.17
C LEU A 306 -9.94 15.57 17.86
N ALA A 307 -10.44 14.43 18.32
CA ALA A 307 -11.83 14.03 18.14
C ALA A 307 -12.83 14.93 18.88
N GLN A 308 -12.44 15.41 20.07
CA GLN A 308 -13.24 16.35 20.86
C GLN A 308 -13.39 17.69 20.14
N ASP A 309 -12.29 18.25 19.62
CA ASP A 309 -12.29 19.54 18.94
C ASP A 309 -12.98 19.51 17.56
N LEU A 310 -13.02 18.35 16.92
CA LEU A 310 -13.76 18.11 15.67
C LEU A 310 -15.22 17.72 15.89
N GLU A 311 -15.66 17.50 17.14
CA GLU A 311 -16.98 16.96 17.48
C GLU A 311 -17.31 15.65 16.72
N ARG A 312 -16.30 14.80 16.49
CA ARG A 312 -16.43 13.51 15.80
C ARG A 312 -15.93 12.36 16.66
N ASN A 313 -16.32 11.13 16.33
CA ASN A 313 -15.76 9.96 17.00
C ASN A 313 -14.32 9.74 16.55
N ALA A 314 -13.42 9.41 17.48
CA ALA A 314 -12.02 9.09 17.19
C ALA A 314 -11.89 7.98 16.13
N SER A 315 -12.78 6.99 16.14
CA SER A 315 -12.82 5.93 15.12
C SER A 315 -13.17 6.44 13.72
N THR A 316 -13.99 7.48 13.61
CA THR A 316 -14.33 8.13 12.33
C THR A 316 -13.13 8.89 11.78
N ILE A 317 -12.42 9.65 12.63
CA ILE A 317 -11.22 10.38 12.23
C ILE A 317 -10.10 9.42 11.88
N SER A 318 -9.88 8.37 12.68
CA SER A 318 -8.84 7.35 12.42
C SER A 318 -8.98 6.72 11.04
N ARG A 319 -10.22 6.47 10.60
CA ARG A 319 -10.47 5.93 9.28
C ARG A 319 -10.29 6.99 8.19
N ALA A 320 -10.75 8.21 8.43
CA ALA A 320 -10.62 9.32 7.47
C ALA A 320 -9.16 9.66 7.16
N ILE A 321 -8.23 9.49 8.12
CA ILE A 321 -6.80 9.80 7.97
C ILE A 321 -5.92 8.61 7.57
N ALA A 322 -6.47 7.39 7.48
CA ALA A 322 -5.68 6.15 7.41
C ALA A 322 -4.76 6.08 6.17
N ASN A 323 -5.25 6.61 5.04
CA ASN A 323 -4.59 6.58 3.75
C ASN A 323 -4.27 8.00 3.23
N LYS A 324 -4.23 8.99 4.14
CA LYS A 324 -3.95 10.38 3.79
C LYS A 324 -2.49 10.69 4.07
N TYR A 325 -1.89 11.53 3.22
CA TYR A 325 -0.50 11.95 3.36
C TYR A 325 -0.36 13.46 3.45
N LEU A 326 0.67 13.90 4.16
CA LEU A 326 1.05 15.29 4.36
C LEU A 326 2.47 15.46 3.82
N SER A 327 2.66 16.46 2.97
CA SER A 327 3.97 16.86 2.48
C SER A 327 4.46 18.09 3.24
N CYS A 328 5.71 18.04 3.69
CA CYS A 328 6.38 19.15 4.38
C CYS A 328 7.85 19.24 3.97
N ASP A 329 8.58 20.24 4.46
CA ASP A 329 10.02 20.42 4.16
C ASP A 329 10.89 19.23 4.58
N ARG A 330 10.38 18.38 5.47
CA ARG A 330 11.02 17.13 5.92
C ARG A 330 10.65 15.90 5.09
N GLY A 331 9.83 16.07 4.05
CA GLY A 331 9.35 15.01 3.17
C GLY A 331 7.88 14.66 3.36
N LEU A 332 7.49 13.53 2.78
CA LEU A 332 6.14 13.00 2.79
C LEU A 332 5.90 12.12 4.02
N ILE A 333 4.82 12.38 4.76
CA ILE A 333 4.52 11.72 6.03
C ILE A 333 3.06 11.25 6.04
N PRO A 334 2.78 9.97 6.35
CA PRO A 334 1.42 9.51 6.56
C PRO A 334 0.78 10.23 7.76
N LEU A 335 -0.46 10.74 7.62
CA LEU A 335 -1.14 11.46 8.71
C LEU A 335 -1.26 10.62 9.99
N LYS A 336 -1.48 9.31 9.84
CA LYS A 336 -1.58 8.36 10.97
C LYS A 336 -0.32 8.33 11.86
N SER A 337 0.85 8.69 11.33
CA SER A 337 2.13 8.62 12.03
C SER A 337 2.24 9.60 13.18
N PHE A 338 1.53 10.73 13.11
CA PHE A 338 1.48 11.72 14.19
C PHE A 338 0.65 11.25 15.39
N PHE A 339 -0.18 10.22 15.22
CA PHE A 339 -1.09 9.73 16.25
C PHE A 339 -0.56 8.45 16.87
N THR A 340 -0.26 8.52 18.17
CA THR A 340 0.09 7.32 18.92
C THR A 340 -1.17 6.66 19.46
N THR A 341 -1.24 5.33 19.39
CA THR A 341 -2.22 4.57 20.18
C THR A 341 -1.73 4.52 21.62
N ALA A 342 -1.79 5.67 22.31
CA ALA A 342 -1.65 5.67 23.75
C ALA A 342 -2.81 4.85 24.32
N VAL A 343 -2.47 3.68 24.84
CA VAL A 343 -3.35 2.94 25.74
C VAL A 343 -3.52 3.85 26.95
N ASP A 344 -4.77 4.19 27.24
CA ASP A 344 -5.16 5.00 28.40
C ASP A 344 -4.41 4.55 29.67
N ASN A 345 -3.87 5.55 30.35
CA ASN A 345 -3.62 5.63 31.79
C ASN A 345 -2.46 4.81 32.38
N GLY A 346 -1.35 5.52 32.67
CA GLY A 346 -0.47 5.22 33.80
C GLY A 346 0.74 4.33 33.51
N GLU A 347 1.86 4.98 33.21
CA GLU A 347 3.26 4.54 33.47
C GLU A 347 3.71 3.11 33.12
N THR A 348 2.97 2.35 32.31
CA THR A 348 3.45 1.05 31.81
C THR A 348 3.36 1.01 30.30
N SER A 349 4.52 1.05 29.64
CA SER A 349 4.62 1.03 28.19
C SER A 349 4.06 -0.28 27.60
N ASN A 350 3.52 -0.22 26.38
CA ASN A 350 3.10 -1.41 25.62
C ASN A 350 4.22 -2.46 25.50
N ALA A 351 5.48 -2.03 25.53
CA ALA A 351 6.64 -2.92 25.56
C ALA A 351 6.70 -3.71 26.86
N THR A 352 6.53 -3.06 28.02
CA THR A 352 6.55 -3.72 29.33
C THR A 352 5.47 -4.80 29.47
N ILE A 353 4.26 -4.55 28.96
CA ILE A 353 3.17 -5.55 28.98
C ILE A 353 3.50 -6.73 28.05
N LYS A 354 4.08 -6.47 26.88
CA LYS A 354 4.52 -7.51 25.94
C LYS A 354 5.66 -8.36 26.49
N ASP A 355 6.63 -7.74 27.16
CA ASP A 355 7.74 -8.44 27.79
C ASP A 355 7.26 -9.31 28.95
N PHE A 356 6.35 -8.77 29.77
CA PHE A 356 5.69 -9.54 30.82
C PHE A 356 4.93 -10.74 30.26
N LEU A 357 4.14 -10.54 29.19
CA LEU A 357 3.41 -11.59 28.49
C LEU A 357 4.35 -12.69 27.95
N GLY A 358 5.45 -12.28 27.31
CA GLY A 358 6.48 -13.19 26.81
C GLY A 358 7.13 -14.01 27.92
N ASN A 359 7.47 -13.38 29.04
CA ASN A 359 8.06 -14.06 30.20
C ASN A 359 7.09 -15.03 30.88
N LEU A 360 5.81 -14.69 30.92
CA LEU A 360 4.76 -15.50 31.50
C LEU A 360 4.55 -16.79 30.68
N ILE A 361 4.58 -16.67 29.34
CA ILE A 361 4.46 -17.81 28.43
C ILE A 361 5.74 -18.66 28.45
N LYS A 362 6.94 -18.06 28.54
CA LYS A 362 8.20 -18.81 28.71
C LYS A 362 8.23 -19.68 29.97
N LYS A 363 7.52 -19.29 31.03
CA LYS A 363 7.44 -20.02 32.31
C LYS A 363 6.18 -20.89 32.42
N GLU A 364 5.39 -21.02 31.35
CA GLU A 364 4.15 -21.79 31.40
C GLU A 364 4.43 -23.30 31.48
N ASN A 365 3.45 -24.06 31.99
CA ASN A 365 3.56 -25.52 32.00
C ASN A 365 3.28 -26.09 30.59
N PRO A 366 4.22 -26.78 29.93
CA PRO A 366 4.03 -27.30 28.58
C PRO A 366 2.85 -28.28 28.44
N LYS A 367 2.51 -29.01 29.50
CA LYS A 367 1.38 -29.96 29.52
C LYS A 367 0.01 -29.25 29.60
N LYS A 368 -0.01 -28.00 30.08
CA LYS A 368 -1.22 -27.20 30.23
C LYS A 368 -0.92 -25.71 29.95
N PRO A 369 -0.77 -25.33 28.66
CA PRO A 369 -0.49 -23.95 28.27
C PRO A 369 -1.57 -23.00 28.76
N LEU A 370 -1.17 -21.77 29.08
CA LEU A 370 -2.08 -20.78 29.65
C LEU A 370 -3.02 -20.23 28.57
N SER A 371 -4.31 -20.18 28.88
CA SER A 371 -5.31 -19.58 28.01
C SER A 371 -5.23 -18.05 28.04
N ASP A 372 -5.66 -17.38 26.96
CA ASP A 372 -5.69 -15.92 26.88
C ASP A 372 -6.51 -15.29 28.03
N LEU A 373 -7.51 -16.00 28.57
CA LEU A 373 -8.24 -15.59 29.77
C LEU A 373 -7.38 -15.66 31.04
N LYS A 374 -6.60 -16.73 31.20
CA LYS A 374 -5.74 -16.89 32.38
C LYS A 374 -4.57 -15.92 32.36
N ILE A 375 -4.03 -15.66 31.17
CA ILE A 375 -3.01 -14.65 30.92
C ILE A 375 -3.56 -13.25 31.25
N LEU A 376 -4.80 -12.96 30.85
CA LEU A 376 -5.46 -11.71 31.20
C LEU A 376 -5.56 -11.52 32.72
N GLU A 377 -6.04 -12.53 33.45
CA GLU A 377 -6.13 -12.50 34.91
C GLU A 377 -4.78 -12.21 35.58
N LEU A 378 -3.71 -12.87 35.12
CA LEU A 378 -2.37 -12.69 35.68
C LEU A 378 -1.79 -11.32 35.34
N THR A 379 -2.05 -10.81 34.13
CA THR A 379 -1.61 -9.47 33.71
C THR A 379 -2.36 -8.39 34.48
N GLN A 380 -3.67 -8.56 34.70
CA GLN A 380 -4.49 -7.64 35.50
C GLN A 380 -4.09 -7.63 36.98
N LYS A 381 -3.55 -8.75 37.49
CA LYS A 381 -3.04 -8.85 38.86
C LYS A 381 -1.72 -8.10 39.05
N GLU A 382 -0.82 -8.17 38.08
CA GLU A 382 0.48 -7.45 38.12
C GLU A 382 0.34 -5.97 37.75
N PHE A 383 -0.63 -5.61 36.91
CA PHE A 383 -0.92 -4.24 36.51
C PHE A 383 -2.36 -3.83 36.85
N PRO A 384 -2.70 -3.61 38.13
CA PRO A 384 -4.07 -3.29 38.56
C PRO A 384 -4.61 -1.98 37.98
N SER A 385 -3.71 -1.05 37.64
CA SER A 385 -4.02 0.27 37.08
C SER A 385 -4.46 0.23 35.61
N ILE A 386 -4.26 -0.88 34.90
CA ILE A 386 -4.48 -0.98 33.45
C ILE A 386 -5.69 -1.87 33.19
N GLN A 387 -6.77 -1.33 32.62
CA GLN A 387 -7.93 -2.16 32.22
C GLN A 387 -7.67 -2.83 30.87
N LEU A 388 -7.31 -4.12 30.89
CA LEU A 388 -7.08 -4.89 29.67
C LEU A 388 -8.28 -5.78 29.33
N GLY A 389 -8.54 -5.93 28.03
CA GLY A 389 -9.53 -6.88 27.51
C GLY A 389 -8.86 -8.15 26.98
N ARG A 390 -9.58 -9.27 26.94
CA ARG A 390 -9.10 -10.53 26.35
C ARG A 390 -8.57 -10.35 24.92
N ARG A 391 -9.24 -9.53 24.10
CA ARG A 391 -8.83 -9.23 22.71
C ARG A 391 -7.47 -8.51 22.64
N THR A 392 -7.14 -7.70 23.65
CA THR A 392 -5.84 -6.99 23.75
C THR A 392 -4.71 -7.97 24.02
N ILE A 393 -4.92 -8.95 24.91
CA ILE A 393 -3.96 -10.03 25.16
C ILE A 393 -3.73 -10.86 23.90
N THR A 394 -4.78 -11.23 23.18
CA THR A 394 -4.66 -11.95 21.90
C THR A 394 -3.86 -11.14 20.87
N LYS A 395 -4.12 -9.82 20.75
CA LYS A 395 -3.38 -8.92 19.85
C LYS A 395 -1.89 -8.87 20.21
N TYR A 396 -1.55 -8.70 21.48
CA TYR A 396 -0.14 -8.66 21.92
C TYR A 396 0.57 -9.98 21.73
N ARG A 397 -0.12 -11.11 21.99
CA ARG A 397 0.40 -12.46 21.74
C ARG A 397 0.75 -12.66 20.26
N MET A 398 -0.15 -12.26 19.36
CA MET A 398 0.07 -12.34 17.91
C MET A 398 1.24 -11.47 17.45
N GLN A 399 1.36 -10.25 17.98
CA GLN A 399 2.47 -9.35 17.65
C GLN A 399 3.85 -9.89 18.08
N LEU A 400 3.88 -10.77 19.09
CA LEU A 400 5.09 -11.46 19.55
C LEU A 400 5.36 -12.77 18.80
N GLY A 401 4.55 -13.12 17.79
CA GLY A 401 4.67 -14.39 17.05
C GLY A 401 4.30 -15.62 17.87
N ILE A 402 3.58 -15.47 18.98
CA ILE A 402 3.24 -16.56 19.89
C ILE A 402 1.90 -17.18 19.48
N GLY A 403 1.83 -18.50 19.30
CA GLY A 403 0.61 -19.22 18.94
C GLY A 403 -0.44 -19.28 20.06
N SER A 404 -1.68 -19.69 19.73
CA SER A 404 -2.77 -19.86 20.71
C SER A 404 -2.46 -20.98 21.72
N SER A 405 -3.19 -21.05 22.84
CA SER A 405 -2.94 -22.13 23.83
C SER A 405 -3.05 -23.54 23.22
N SER A 406 -3.91 -23.71 22.21
CA SER A 406 -4.08 -24.96 21.48
C SER A 406 -2.93 -25.24 20.52
N GLU A 407 -2.45 -24.21 19.80
CA GLU A 407 -1.26 -24.32 18.93
C GLU A 407 0.00 -24.61 19.74
N ARG A 408 0.21 -23.89 20.86
CA ARG A 408 1.36 -24.12 21.74
C ARG A 408 1.35 -25.51 22.34
N LYS A 409 0.18 -26.04 22.71
CA LYS A 409 0.05 -27.41 23.20
C LYS A 409 0.52 -28.43 22.16
N LYS A 410 0.07 -28.28 20.90
CA LYS A 410 0.51 -29.14 19.79
C LYS A 410 2.01 -29.01 19.54
N LEU A 411 2.54 -27.78 19.59
CA LEU A 411 3.95 -27.49 19.39
C LEU A 411 4.83 -28.12 20.48
N TYR A 412 4.40 -28.09 21.75
CA TYR A 412 5.10 -28.75 22.85
C TYR A 412 4.95 -30.26 22.87
N GLU A 413 3.91 -30.83 22.26
CA GLU A 413 3.78 -32.29 22.09
C GLU A 413 4.69 -32.83 20.97
N LEU A 414 5.15 -31.96 20.06
CA LEU A 414 6.07 -32.27 18.97
C LEU A 414 7.55 -32.06 19.33
N MET A 415 7.84 -31.42 20.46
CA MET A 415 9.18 -31.23 21.04
C MET A 415 9.42 -32.21 22.18
#